data_AF-A0A6H1JUT8-F1
#
_entry.id   AF-A0A6H1JUT8-F1
#
_cell.length_a   1.000
_cell.length_b   1.000
_cell.length_c   1.000
_cell.angle_alpha   90.00
_cell.angle_beta   90.00
_cell.angle_gamma   90.00
#
_symmetry.space_group_name_H-M   'P 1'
#
loop_
_entity.id
_entity.type
_entity.pdbx_description
1 polymer ?
#
loop_
_entity_poly.entity_id
_entity_poly.type
_entity_poly.pdbx_seq_one_letter_code
_entity_poly.pdbx_strand_id
1 'polypeptide(L)'
;MAPRTLPQRRRATTAVAALAAATLAIPLLSACGAVQKAMDCANTASSVVDAVDKLQQAADTAVSEPQKTQQALDDIDKNLRKLSKETSDPDLSKAIDKTNDGIKAARKDLDNNKAPDIQPIVDGTGQMTKICTPG
;
A
#
# COMPACT_ATOMS: atom_id res chain seq x y z
N MET A 1 -27.09 -72.05 17.95
CA MET A 1 -27.90 -70.88 18.36
C MET A 1 -27.19 -69.61 17.93
N ALA A 2 -27.94 -68.61 17.46
CA ALA A 2 -27.45 -67.24 17.32
C ALA A 2 -27.92 -66.40 18.53
N PRO A 3 -27.41 -65.18 18.71
CA PRO A 3 -28.13 -64.04 18.13
C PRO A 3 -27.25 -63.06 17.34
N ARG A 4 -27.92 -62.25 16.52
CA ARG A 4 -27.38 -61.13 15.74
C ARG A 4 -27.35 -59.86 16.62
N THR A 5 -26.43 -58.92 16.42
CA THR A 5 -26.63 -57.53 15.89
C THR A 5 -25.36 -56.73 16.25
N LEU A 6 -24.96 -55.59 15.66
CA LEU A 6 -25.32 -54.79 14.45
C LEU A 6 -24.04 -53.98 14.09
N PRO A 7 -23.78 -53.56 12.83
CA PRO A 7 -22.57 -52.82 12.49
C PRO A 7 -22.69 -51.32 12.84
N GLN A 8 -21.72 -50.79 13.58
CA GLN A 8 -21.76 -49.42 14.09
C GLN A 8 -21.38 -48.39 13.00
N ARG A 9 -22.38 -48.01 12.20
CA ARG A 9 -22.29 -46.97 11.17
C ARG A 9 -22.07 -45.58 11.79
N ARG A 10 -21.14 -44.83 11.18
CA ARG A 10 -21.04 -43.35 11.17
C ARG A 10 -20.84 -42.65 12.53
N ARG A 11 -19.67 -42.02 12.67
CA ARG A 11 -19.60 -40.62 13.09
C ARG A 11 -18.84 -39.83 12.04
N ALA A 12 -19.59 -39.26 11.09
CA ALA A 12 -19.06 -38.18 10.28
C ALA A 12 -18.88 -36.99 11.22
N THR A 13 -17.64 -36.63 11.53
CA THR A 13 -17.34 -35.43 12.33
C THR A 13 -17.54 -34.21 11.46
N THR A 14 -18.78 -33.74 11.40
CA THR A 14 -19.12 -32.40 10.94
C THR A 14 -18.46 -31.39 11.88
N ALA A 15 -17.29 -30.89 11.50
CA ALA A 15 -16.64 -29.77 12.18
C ALA A 15 -17.46 -28.50 11.90
N VAL A 16 -18.44 -28.23 12.74
CA VAL A 16 -19.29 -27.05 12.65
C VAL A 16 -18.60 -25.87 13.34
N ALA A 17 -18.27 -24.87 12.52
CA ALA A 17 -18.12 -23.44 12.82
C ALA A 17 -17.49 -23.01 14.16
N ALA A 18 -16.36 -22.32 14.04
CA ALA A 18 -16.07 -21.13 14.83
C ALA A 18 -15.59 -20.01 13.88
N LEU A 19 -16.54 -19.40 13.16
CA LEU A 19 -16.30 -18.10 12.53
C LEU A 19 -16.21 -17.07 13.67
N ALA A 20 -14.98 -16.77 14.08
CA ALA A 20 -14.72 -15.71 15.05
C ALA A 20 -15.03 -14.35 14.41
N ALA A 21 -16.29 -13.91 14.55
CA ALA A 21 -16.69 -12.56 14.21
C ALA A 21 -16.01 -11.60 15.20
N ALA A 22 -14.87 -11.04 14.80
CA ALA A 22 -14.18 -10.00 15.55
C ALA A 22 -15.04 -8.74 15.53
N THR A 23 -15.88 -8.56 16.56
CA THR A 23 -16.64 -7.32 16.76
C THR A 23 -15.68 -6.21 17.15
N LEU A 24 -15.26 -5.40 16.16
CA LEU A 24 -14.50 -4.19 16.37
C LEU A 24 -15.30 -3.22 17.25
N ALA A 25 -14.98 -3.18 18.54
CA ALA A 25 -15.54 -2.24 19.49
C ALA A 25 -14.91 -0.86 19.28
N ILE A 26 -15.32 -0.17 18.21
CA ILE A 26 -14.88 1.19 17.91
C ILE A 26 -15.57 2.15 18.90
N PRO A 27 -14.82 2.96 19.68
CA PRO A 27 -15.42 4.00 20.52
C PRO A 27 -16.00 5.10 19.63
N LEU A 28 -17.33 5.10 19.47
CA LEU A 28 -18.10 5.91 18.50
C LEU A 28 -18.08 7.44 18.73
N LEU A 29 -17.23 7.96 19.62
CA LEU A 29 -17.28 9.33 20.12
C LEU A 29 -16.29 10.30 19.43
N SER A 30 -15.42 9.78 18.55
CA SER A 30 -14.49 10.58 17.73
C SER A 30 -14.35 10.09 16.28
N ALA A 31 -15.21 9.14 15.86
CA ALA A 31 -15.00 8.29 14.70
C ALA A 31 -14.86 9.01 13.34
N CYS A 32 -15.70 10.01 13.04
CA CYS A 32 -15.72 10.62 11.70
C CYS A 32 -14.40 11.31 11.32
N GLY A 33 -13.69 11.95 12.26
CA GLY A 33 -12.42 12.62 11.97
C GLY A 33 -11.27 11.65 11.68
N ALA A 34 -11.25 10.52 12.39
CA ALA A 34 -10.26 9.46 12.16
C ALA A 34 -10.54 8.71 10.85
N VAL A 35 -11.82 8.38 10.58
CA VAL A 35 -12.23 7.75 9.32
C VAL A 35 -11.97 8.67 8.13
N GLN A 36 -12.28 9.97 8.24
CA GLN A 36 -11.97 10.94 7.17
C GLN A 36 -10.46 10.98 6.88
N LYS A 37 -9.61 11.08 7.90
CA LYS A 37 -8.15 11.04 7.72
C LYS A 37 -7.65 9.72 7.11
N ALA A 38 -8.24 8.58 7.48
CA ALA A 38 -7.90 7.29 6.88
C ALA A 38 -8.29 7.23 5.39
N MET A 39 -9.48 7.74 5.04
CA MET A 39 -9.93 7.87 3.66
C MET A 39 -9.06 8.85 2.85
N ASP A 40 -8.65 9.98 3.43
CA ASP A 40 -7.75 10.95 2.81
C ASP A 40 -6.36 10.31 2.58
N CYS A 41 -5.80 9.61 3.58
CA CYS A 41 -4.57 8.82 3.47
C CYS A 41 -4.66 7.82 2.31
N ALA A 42 -5.75 7.04 2.22
CA ALA A 42 -5.96 6.05 1.18
C ALA A 42 -6.08 6.69 -0.22
N ASN A 43 -6.85 7.76 -0.36
CA ASN A 43 -7.02 8.50 -1.62
C ASN A 43 -5.70 9.12 -2.10
N THR A 44 -4.95 9.75 -1.19
CA THR A 44 -3.65 10.35 -1.50
C THR A 44 -2.60 9.28 -1.79
N ALA A 45 -2.58 8.16 -1.06
CA ALA A 45 -1.70 7.02 -1.35
C ALA A 45 -2.01 6.38 -2.71
N SER A 46 -3.29 6.25 -3.09
CA SER A 46 -3.68 5.83 -4.45
C SER A 46 -3.18 6.82 -5.51
N SER A 47 -3.25 8.13 -5.24
CA SER A 47 -2.70 9.16 -6.12
C SER A 47 -1.17 9.09 -6.25
N VAL A 48 -0.47 8.54 -5.25
CA VAL A 48 0.97 8.22 -5.34
C VAL A 48 1.19 6.98 -6.22
N VAL A 49 0.36 5.93 -6.09
CA VAL A 49 0.42 4.73 -6.96
C VAL A 49 0.22 5.12 -8.43
N ASP A 50 -0.81 5.89 -8.77
CA ASP A 50 -1.07 6.36 -10.14
C ASP A 50 0.10 7.17 -10.73
N ALA A 51 0.82 7.91 -9.88
CA ALA A 51 2.00 8.67 -10.27
C ALA A 51 3.24 7.77 -10.44
N VAL A 52 3.38 6.72 -9.62
CA VAL A 52 4.39 5.67 -9.79
C VAL A 52 4.15 4.87 -11.07
N ASP A 53 2.91 4.55 -11.45
CA ASP A 53 2.62 3.84 -12.70
C ASP A 53 2.98 4.67 -13.95
N LYS A 54 2.77 5.99 -13.89
CA LYS A 54 3.28 6.92 -14.91
C LYS A 54 4.81 6.97 -14.92
N LEU A 55 5.45 6.91 -13.76
CA LEU A 55 6.91 6.82 -13.67
C LEU A 55 7.43 5.52 -14.29
N GLN A 56 6.79 4.37 -14.04
CA GLN A 56 7.15 3.09 -14.66
C GLN A 56 7.10 3.19 -16.19
N GLN A 57 6.02 3.76 -16.75
CA GLN A 57 5.87 3.99 -18.20
C GLN A 57 6.88 4.99 -18.76
N ALA A 58 7.27 6.02 -17.99
CA ALA A 58 8.26 7.01 -18.42
C ALA A 58 9.70 6.47 -18.37
N ALA A 59 10.01 5.61 -17.39
CA ALA A 59 11.34 5.06 -17.15
C ALA A 59 11.89 4.26 -18.34
N ASP A 60 11.02 3.54 -19.07
CA ASP A 60 11.37 2.83 -20.30
C ASP A 60 11.96 3.75 -21.39
N THR A 61 11.60 5.04 -21.36
CA THR A 61 12.11 6.08 -22.29
C THR A 61 13.06 7.07 -21.62
N ALA A 62 13.47 6.84 -20.37
CA ALA A 62 14.19 7.81 -19.53
C ALA A 62 15.43 8.45 -20.18
N VAL A 63 16.20 7.70 -20.98
CA VAL A 63 17.41 8.19 -21.64
C VAL A 63 17.09 9.07 -22.86
N SER A 64 16.00 8.76 -23.57
CA SER A 64 15.56 9.48 -24.78
C SER A 64 14.64 10.66 -24.47
N GLU A 65 13.85 10.56 -23.40
CA GLU A 65 12.84 11.53 -22.98
C GLU A 65 12.92 11.83 -21.46
N PRO A 66 14.08 12.29 -20.93
CA PRO A 66 14.30 12.45 -19.49
C PRO A 66 13.29 13.41 -18.82
N GLN A 67 12.76 14.38 -19.57
CA GLN A 67 11.75 15.31 -19.06
C GLN A 67 10.44 14.62 -18.63
N LYS A 68 9.99 13.55 -19.32
CA LYS A 68 8.81 12.78 -18.90
C LYS A 68 9.03 12.10 -17.56
N THR A 69 10.24 11.57 -17.35
CA THR A 69 10.61 10.89 -16.10
C THR A 69 10.76 11.91 -14.96
N GLN A 70 11.41 13.05 -15.19
CA GLN A 70 11.47 14.16 -14.22
C GLN A 70 10.07 14.63 -13.80
N GLN A 71 9.16 14.84 -14.76
CA GLN A 71 7.78 15.26 -14.47
C GLN A 71 7.03 14.22 -13.60
N ALA A 72 7.16 12.93 -13.89
CA ALA A 72 6.57 11.87 -13.07
C ALA A 72 7.15 11.86 -11.65
N LEU A 73 8.47 12.07 -11.50
CA LEU A 73 9.13 12.18 -10.19
C LEU A 73 8.69 13.42 -9.39
N ASP A 74 8.36 14.54 -10.06
CA ASP A 74 7.80 15.74 -9.43
C ASP A 74 6.33 15.54 -8.99
N ASP A 75 5.51 14.87 -9.80
CA ASP A 75 4.13 14.53 -9.43
C ASP A 75 4.06 13.59 -8.21
N ILE A 76 5.01 12.64 -8.10
CA ILE A 76 5.15 11.78 -6.92
C ILE A 76 5.53 12.63 -5.69
N ASP A 77 6.62 13.40 -5.72
CA ASP A 77 7.07 14.25 -4.60
C ASP A 77 5.94 15.18 -4.11
N LYS A 78 5.19 15.78 -5.03
CA LYS A 78 4.02 16.61 -4.74
C LYS A 78 2.91 15.86 -3.99
N ASN A 79 2.62 14.61 -4.34
CA ASN A 79 1.62 13.80 -3.65
C ASN A 79 2.13 13.29 -2.28
N LEU A 80 3.40 12.92 -2.17
CA LEU A 80 4.04 12.59 -0.88
C LEU A 80 3.97 13.76 0.12
N ARG A 81 4.18 14.99 -0.35
CA ARG A 81 4.03 16.22 0.47
C ARG A 81 2.59 16.50 0.93
N LYS A 82 1.57 15.97 0.26
CA LYS A 82 0.18 16.03 0.75
C LYS A 82 -0.04 14.97 1.82
N LEU A 83 0.40 13.74 1.54
CA LEU A 83 0.25 12.60 2.42
C LEU A 83 0.87 12.86 3.80
N SER A 84 2.07 13.45 3.83
CA SER A 84 2.78 13.88 5.04
C SER A 84 2.06 14.97 5.86
N LYS A 85 1.02 15.63 5.32
CA LYS A 85 0.23 16.65 6.02
C LYS A 85 -1.10 16.13 6.54
N GLU A 86 -1.62 15.06 5.94
CA GLU A 86 -2.92 14.48 6.28
C GLU A 86 -2.85 13.64 7.57
N THR A 87 -1.69 13.02 7.82
CA THR A 87 -1.43 12.17 8.99
C THR A 87 -0.07 12.46 9.65
N SER A 88 0.09 11.99 10.89
CA SER A 88 1.29 12.14 11.72
C SER A 88 1.87 10.78 12.11
N ASP A 89 1.62 9.76 11.28
CA ASP A 89 2.08 8.39 11.49
C ASP A 89 3.62 8.29 11.25
N PRO A 90 4.39 7.76 12.22
CA PRO A 90 5.85 7.71 12.12
C PRO A 90 6.34 6.63 11.14
N ASP A 91 5.57 5.58 10.89
CA ASP A 91 5.93 4.56 9.91
C ASP A 91 5.59 5.02 8.50
N LEU A 92 4.51 5.80 8.32
CA LEU A 92 4.25 6.46 7.05
C LEU A 92 5.32 7.51 6.72
N SER A 93 5.79 8.26 7.72
CA SER A 93 6.89 9.21 7.54
C SER A 93 8.15 8.51 7.02
N LYS A 94 8.54 7.36 7.61
CA LYS A 94 9.65 6.53 7.11
C LYS A 94 9.44 6.03 5.68
N ALA A 95 8.21 5.62 5.35
CA ALA A 95 7.89 5.16 3.99
C ALA A 95 8.02 6.29 2.96
N ILE A 96 7.50 7.48 3.29
CA ILE A 96 7.65 8.71 2.50
C ILE A 96 9.12 9.07 2.32
N ASP A 97 9.93 9.04 3.39
CA ASP A 97 11.36 9.32 3.33
C ASP A 97 12.12 8.33 2.44
N LYS A 98 11.84 7.02 2.55
CA LYS A 98 12.42 5.99 1.65
C LYS A 98 12.08 6.28 0.18
N THR A 99 10.84 6.65 -0.14
CA THR A 99 10.47 7.01 -1.51
C THR A 99 11.13 8.32 -1.97
N ASN A 100 11.25 9.32 -1.10
CA ASN A 100 11.96 10.57 -1.40
C ASN A 100 13.45 10.32 -1.70
N ASP A 101 14.11 9.41 -1.00
CA ASP A 101 15.49 9.02 -1.28
C ASP A 101 15.60 8.24 -2.61
N GLY A 102 14.63 7.38 -2.92
CA GLY A 102 14.49 6.77 -4.25
C GLY A 102 14.35 7.82 -5.37
N ILE A 103 13.52 8.86 -5.16
CA ILE A 103 13.36 9.96 -6.11
C ILE A 103 14.69 10.73 -6.31
N LYS A 104 15.45 11.00 -5.25
CA LYS A 104 16.77 11.65 -5.35
C LYS A 104 17.77 10.79 -6.14
N ALA A 105 17.77 9.47 -5.91
CA ALA A 105 18.60 8.55 -6.67
C ALA A 105 18.21 8.53 -8.16
N ALA A 106 16.92 8.40 -8.47
CA ALA A 106 16.41 8.42 -9.83
C ALA A 106 16.74 9.72 -10.58
N ARG A 107 16.60 10.88 -9.95
CA ARG A 107 17.01 12.18 -10.54
C ARG A 107 18.52 12.19 -10.84
N LYS A 108 19.34 11.70 -9.91
CA LYS A 108 20.79 11.60 -10.10
C LYS A 108 21.16 10.66 -11.26
N ASP A 109 20.45 9.56 -11.48
CA ASP A 109 20.71 8.69 -12.63
C ASP A 109 20.35 9.39 -13.96
N LEU A 110 19.21 10.09 -14.01
CA LEU A 110 18.82 10.92 -15.15
C LEU A 110 19.85 12.01 -15.47
N ASP A 111 20.36 12.72 -14.47
CA ASP A 111 21.41 13.74 -14.62
C ASP A 111 22.72 13.15 -15.17
N ASN A 112 22.96 11.86 -14.96
CA ASN A 112 24.10 11.10 -15.50
C ASN A 112 23.78 10.40 -16.84
N ASN A 113 22.64 10.71 -17.49
CA ASN A 113 22.14 10.07 -18.72
C ASN A 113 21.97 8.55 -18.59
N LYS A 114 21.50 8.08 -17.42
CA LYS A 114 21.21 6.66 -17.15
C LYS A 114 19.71 6.44 -16.95
N ALA A 115 19.25 5.24 -17.27
CA ALA A 115 17.94 4.79 -16.83
C ALA A 115 17.95 4.65 -15.29
N PRO A 116 17.00 5.27 -14.57
CA PRO A 116 16.98 5.24 -13.11
C PRO A 116 16.46 3.91 -12.56
N ASP A 117 16.98 3.48 -11.41
CA ASP A 117 16.30 2.45 -10.61
C ASP A 117 15.12 3.05 -9.85
N ILE A 118 13.92 2.60 -10.20
CA ILE A 118 12.65 3.04 -9.59
C ILE A 118 12.11 2.06 -8.55
N GLN A 119 12.73 0.90 -8.34
CA GLN A 119 12.26 -0.06 -7.33
C GLN A 119 12.18 0.53 -5.92
N PRO A 120 13.13 1.36 -5.42
CA PRO A 120 13.01 1.99 -4.10
C PRO A 120 11.75 2.87 -3.95
N ILE A 121 11.28 3.48 -5.05
CA ILE A 121 10.09 4.33 -5.10
C ILE A 121 8.83 3.46 -5.02
N VAL A 122 8.77 2.39 -5.83
CA VAL A 122 7.69 1.39 -5.83
C VAL A 122 7.54 0.74 -4.45
N ASP A 123 8.65 0.31 -3.86
CA ASP A 123 8.74 -0.31 -2.53
C ASP A 123 8.20 0.58 -1.40
N GLY A 124 8.56 1.87 -1.42
CA GLY A 124 8.11 2.82 -0.41
C GLY A 124 6.61 3.11 -0.56
N THR A 125 6.14 3.31 -1.79
CA THR A 125 4.70 3.48 -2.08
C THR A 125 3.87 2.25 -1.70
N GLY A 126 4.40 1.04 -1.94
CA GLY A 126 3.78 -0.23 -1.50
C GLY A 126 3.80 -0.46 0.01
N GLN A 127 4.58 0.31 0.78
CA GLN A 127 4.46 0.38 2.24
C GLN A 127 3.43 1.45 2.66
N MET A 128 3.40 2.60 2.00
CA MET A 128 2.41 3.66 2.28
C MET A 128 0.98 3.17 2.13
N THR A 129 0.66 2.44 1.06
CA THR A 129 -0.68 1.87 0.86
C THR A 129 -1.06 0.89 1.96
N LYS A 130 -0.14 0.06 2.45
CA LYS A 130 -0.38 -0.85 3.58
C LYS A 130 -0.68 -0.10 4.88
N ILE A 131 -0.02 1.03 5.11
CA ILE A 131 -0.21 1.86 6.32
C ILE A 131 -1.50 2.69 6.23
N CYS A 132 -1.84 3.22 5.04
CA CYS A 132 -3.09 3.95 4.81
C CYS A 132 -4.32 3.06 4.61
N THR A 133 -4.19 1.73 4.53
CA THR A 133 -5.35 0.83 4.38
C THR A 133 -6.14 0.81 5.69
N PRO A 134 -7.43 1.19 5.71
CA PRO A 134 -8.27 0.94 6.87
C PRO A 134 -8.44 -0.57 7.05
N GLY A 135 -8.11 -1.06 8.26
CA GLY A 135 -8.12 -2.49 8.62
C GLY A 135 -9.51 -3.09 8.80
#